data_AF-A0A932U5V7-F1
#
_entry.id   AF-A0A932U5V7-F1
#
_cell.length_a   1.000
_cell.length_b   1.000
_cell.length_c   1.000
_cell.angle_alpha   90.00
_cell.angle_beta   90.00
_cell.angle_gamma   90.00
#
_symmetry.space_group_name_H-M   'P 1'
#
loop_
_entity.id
_entity.type
_entity.pdbx_description
1 polymer ?
#
loop_
_entity_poly.entity_id
_entity_poly.type
_entity_poly.pdbx_seq_one_letter_code
_entity_poly.pdbx_strand_id
1 'polypeptide(L)'
;MLKIAAFAGRLCVTLAILLGGLPGGSTPVGAEERDGAGSVAPAAMLDGNAVPAAKDRIADTLEQSGEGWRELTPNGAAGAPGRRYLHTATWDGQSSRLLVFGGASFERGRVFTSFGDLWEHTTTGGWRQLTANGVTGAPAARIEHTATWDPHGSRLLVFGGAGRRGLTNDLWEYTAANGWRQLTADGAAGAPARRSRHSAVWDARAARLLVFGGNGGCGGFCNDLWQYTESGGWQPASGLGASGAPAGRHSHNAVWDTAAGRMLVLGGLVEGGRLGPSFSQELWEYTANGAWRLLSGSGTALARTPNSTTWDANANRILVFAGACGVDCYNDLWEYTATGGWRQLTADGAAGSPRRRVAHATAWDGQAGRLLVFGGAEGDGSDVILNDLWEYRARGPR
;
A
#
# COMPACT_ATOMS: atom_id res chain seq x y z
N MET A 1 -21.63 -21.35 -9.81
CA MET A 1 -20.16 -21.30 -9.97
C MET A 1 -19.87 -20.59 -11.29
N LEU A 2 -19.57 -19.29 -11.28
CA LEU A 2 -18.87 -18.52 -12.34
C LEU A 2 -18.99 -17.03 -11.99
N LYS A 3 -17.99 -16.21 -12.37
CA LYS A 3 -17.77 -14.76 -12.09
C LYS A 3 -16.80 -14.37 -10.95
N ILE A 4 -15.79 -15.20 -10.67
CA ILE A 4 -14.53 -14.72 -10.05
C ILE A 4 -13.34 -14.87 -11.02
N ALA A 5 -13.48 -15.68 -12.08
CA ALA A 5 -12.38 -16.06 -12.97
C ALA A 5 -12.06 -15.08 -14.13
N ALA A 6 -12.64 -13.88 -14.18
CA ALA A 6 -12.45 -12.96 -15.32
C ALA A 6 -11.36 -11.89 -15.11
N PHE A 7 -10.54 -12.00 -14.05
CA PHE A 7 -9.61 -10.94 -13.63
C PHE A 7 -8.15 -11.36 -13.58
N ALA A 8 -7.81 -12.39 -14.35
CA ALA A 8 -6.55 -13.10 -14.28
C ALA A 8 -5.86 -13.10 -15.65
N GLY A 9 -5.07 -12.05 -15.91
CA GLY A 9 -4.20 -12.00 -17.08
C GLY A 9 -3.87 -10.57 -17.47
N ARG A 10 -2.67 -10.11 -17.05
CA ARG A 10 -2.09 -8.76 -17.14
C ARG A 10 -2.36 -7.89 -15.91
N LEU A 11 -1.77 -8.17 -14.76
CA LEU A 11 -2.01 -7.39 -13.55
C LEU A 11 -1.66 -5.88 -13.70
N CYS A 12 -0.72 -5.51 -14.58
CA CYS A 12 -0.42 -4.10 -14.89
C CYS A 12 -1.47 -3.45 -15.79
N VAL A 13 -1.87 -4.17 -16.85
CA VAL A 13 -2.84 -3.68 -17.83
C VAL A 13 -4.28 -3.85 -17.34
N THR A 14 -4.60 -4.79 -16.45
CA THR A 14 -5.93 -5.08 -15.91
C THR A 14 -6.23 -4.23 -14.69
N LEU A 15 -5.21 -3.80 -13.92
CA LEU A 15 -5.39 -2.63 -13.06
C LEU A 15 -5.69 -1.42 -13.97
N ALA A 16 -4.92 -1.15 -15.03
CA ALA A 16 -5.21 -0.02 -15.93
C ALA A 16 -6.54 -0.12 -16.73
N ILE A 17 -6.98 -1.32 -17.15
CA ILE A 17 -8.14 -1.56 -18.03
C ILE A 17 -9.44 -1.72 -17.23
N LEU A 18 -9.38 -2.11 -15.95
CA LEU A 18 -10.52 -1.89 -15.04
C LEU A 18 -10.51 -0.49 -14.40
N LEU A 19 -9.54 0.35 -14.80
CA LEU A 19 -9.40 1.77 -14.46
C LEU A 19 -9.60 2.71 -15.68
N GLY A 20 -10.14 2.24 -16.82
CA GLY A 20 -10.49 3.10 -17.97
C GLY A 20 -11.08 2.36 -19.18
N GLY A 21 -12.25 2.78 -19.65
CA GLY A 21 -12.90 2.26 -20.86
C GLY A 21 -12.35 2.90 -22.15
N LEU A 22 -12.19 2.10 -23.22
CA LEU A 22 -11.75 2.53 -24.55
C LEU A 22 -12.84 3.29 -25.33
N PRO A 23 -12.45 4.12 -26.31
CA PRO A 23 -12.40 3.69 -27.72
C PRO A 23 -11.01 4.01 -28.31
N GLY A 24 -10.37 3.27 -29.22
CA GLY A 24 -10.83 2.61 -30.43
C GLY A 24 -9.93 3.10 -31.59
N GLY A 25 -9.07 2.22 -32.14
CA GLY A 25 -8.54 2.29 -33.51
C GLY A 25 -7.28 3.14 -33.80
N SER A 26 -6.15 2.48 -34.08
CA SER A 26 -5.52 2.47 -35.42
C SER A 26 -4.18 1.69 -35.40
N THR A 27 -3.88 1.09 -36.55
CA THR A 27 -2.83 0.12 -36.88
C THR A 27 -1.40 0.71 -36.92
N PRO A 28 -0.34 -0.10 -36.75
CA PRO A 28 1.04 0.36 -36.81
C PRO A 28 1.57 0.44 -38.25
N VAL A 29 2.36 1.49 -38.54
CA VAL A 29 3.21 1.60 -39.73
C VAL A 29 4.65 1.34 -39.31
N GLY A 30 5.34 0.48 -40.05
CA GLY A 30 6.67 -0.03 -39.72
C GLY A 30 7.84 0.86 -40.13
N ALA A 31 9.02 0.46 -39.66
CA ALA A 31 10.34 0.77 -40.21
C ALA A 31 11.29 -0.34 -39.67
N GLU A 32 11.62 -1.32 -40.50
CA GLU A 32 12.83 -1.40 -41.33
C GLU A 32 14.15 -1.46 -40.54
N GLU A 33 14.69 -2.68 -40.56
CA GLU A 33 15.98 -3.14 -40.10
C GLU A 33 17.05 -2.79 -41.15
N ARG A 34 18.21 -2.28 -40.73
CA ARG A 34 19.44 -2.35 -41.54
C ARG A 34 20.65 -2.64 -40.67
N ASP A 35 21.24 -3.79 -40.96
CA ASP A 35 22.55 -4.26 -40.56
C ASP A 35 23.68 -3.33 -40.99
N GLY A 36 24.74 -3.32 -40.18
CA GLY A 36 26.02 -2.69 -40.50
C GLY A 36 27.13 -3.27 -39.63
N ALA A 37 27.67 -4.41 -40.06
CA ALA A 37 28.85 -5.05 -39.47
C ALA A 37 30.12 -4.22 -39.69
N GLY A 38 31.00 -4.21 -38.69
CA GLY A 38 32.36 -3.67 -38.78
C GLY A 38 33.28 -4.34 -37.76
N SER A 39 34.07 -5.31 -38.21
CA SER A 39 35.07 -6.04 -37.43
C SER A 39 36.41 -5.29 -37.36
N VAL A 40 37.05 -5.22 -36.19
CA VAL A 40 38.51 -5.04 -36.05
C VAL A 40 39.02 -5.88 -34.86
N ALA A 41 40.23 -6.43 -35.02
CA ALA A 41 40.91 -7.53 -34.33
C ALA A 41 41.49 -7.19 -32.92
N PRO A 42 42.14 -8.15 -32.20
CA PRO A 42 42.11 -8.26 -30.73
C PRO A 42 43.20 -7.44 -30.01
N ALA A 43 42.87 -7.00 -28.79
CA ALA A 43 43.82 -6.39 -27.86
C ALA A 43 44.38 -7.42 -26.86
N ALA A 44 45.66 -7.24 -26.54
CA ALA A 44 46.54 -8.11 -25.78
C ALA A 44 46.09 -8.43 -24.35
N MET A 45 46.51 -9.61 -23.85
CA MET A 45 46.52 -9.96 -22.44
C MET A 45 47.45 -9.01 -21.66
N LEU A 46 46.92 -8.42 -20.59
CA LEU A 46 47.68 -7.81 -19.50
C LEU A 46 47.10 -8.29 -18.17
N ASP A 47 48.01 -8.49 -17.22
CA ASP A 47 47.91 -9.32 -16.04
C ASP A 47 46.76 -9.00 -15.08
N GLY A 48 46.25 -10.07 -14.45
CA GLY A 48 45.18 -10.05 -13.49
C GLY A 48 45.55 -9.36 -12.17
N ASN A 49 44.98 -8.18 -11.97
CA ASN A 49 44.53 -7.72 -10.66
C ASN A 49 43.15 -7.10 -10.88
N ALA A 50 42.10 -7.91 -10.67
CA ALA A 50 40.73 -7.44 -10.76
C ALA A 50 40.48 -6.42 -9.63
N VAL A 51 40.42 -5.14 -10.00
CA VAL A 51 39.79 -4.11 -9.18
C VAL A 51 38.31 -4.51 -9.06
N PRO A 52 37.73 -4.65 -7.85
CA PRO A 52 36.31 -4.95 -7.72
C PRO A 52 35.49 -3.92 -8.50
N ALA A 53 34.47 -4.39 -9.21
CA ALA A 53 33.63 -3.51 -10.01
C ALA A 53 33.07 -2.40 -9.11
N ALA A 54 32.95 -1.17 -9.62
CA ALA A 54 32.43 -0.04 -8.84
C ALA A 54 31.05 -0.29 -8.21
N LYS A 55 30.29 -1.27 -8.73
CA LYS A 55 29.02 -1.75 -8.16
C LYS A 55 29.20 -2.49 -6.83
N ASP A 56 30.25 -3.31 -6.70
CA ASP A 56 30.55 -4.08 -5.48
C ASP A 56 31.01 -3.14 -4.37
N ARG A 57 31.79 -2.10 -4.72
CA ARG A 57 32.20 -1.06 -3.75
C ARG A 57 31.03 -0.26 -3.19
N ILE A 58 29.98 0.02 -3.98
CA ILE A 58 28.81 0.78 -3.49
C ILE A 58 27.96 -0.09 -2.55
N ALA A 59 27.79 -1.38 -2.87
CA ALA A 59 27.11 -2.33 -1.99
C ALA A 59 27.85 -2.47 -0.65
N ASP A 60 29.18 -2.65 -0.68
CA ASP A 60 30.02 -2.72 0.52
C ASP A 60 29.98 -1.42 1.36
N THR A 61 29.81 -0.25 0.72
CA THR A 61 29.73 1.05 1.42
C THR A 61 28.36 1.28 2.08
N LEU A 62 27.27 0.75 1.50
CA LEU A 62 25.92 0.81 2.10
C LEU A 62 25.78 -0.14 3.30
N GLU A 63 26.42 -1.31 3.24
CA GLU A 63 26.50 -2.23 4.38
C GLU A 63 27.28 -1.63 5.56
N GLN A 64 28.31 -0.82 5.29
CA GLN A 64 29.10 -0.14 6.34
C GLN A 64 28.40 1.11 6.93
N SER A 65 27.48 1.76 6.21
CA SER A 65 26.72 2.91 6.72
C SER A 65 25.44 2.54 7.47
N GLY A 66 24.94 1.31 7.30
CA GLY A 66 23.66 0.87 7.86
C GLY A 66 22.43 1.51 7.19
N GLU A 67 22.61 2.07 6.00
CA GLU A 67 21.59 2.82 5.26
C GLU A 67 21.18 2.10 3.97
N GLY A 68 19.91 2.24 3.60
CA GLY A 68 19.37 1.67 2.38
C GLY A 68 18.49 0.45 2.61
N TRP A 69 18.30 -0.30 1.53
CA TRP A 69 17.40 -1.44 1.46
C TRP A 69 18.08 -2.72 1.93
N ARG A 70 17.35 -3.53 2.68
CA ARG A 70 17.77 -4.87 3.10
C ARG A 70 16.60 -5.85 3.02
N GLU A 71 16.82 -6.99 2.39
CA GLU A 71 15.84 -8.07 2.38
C GLU A 71 15.89 -8.80 3.74
N LEU A 72 14.74 -8.86 4.42
CA LEU A 72 14.57 -9.58 5.69
C LEU A 72 13.99 -10.97 5.48
N THR A 73 13.15 -11.14 4.47
CA THR A 73 12.56 -12.44 4.12
C THR A 73 12.57 -12.56 2.59
N PRO A 74 13.28 -13.57 2.03
CA PRO A 74 13.25 -13.82 0.61
C PRO A 74 11.88 -14.24 0.10
N ASN A 75 11.58 -13.86 -1.14
CA ASN A 75 10.35 -14.27 -1.82
C ASN A 75 10.28 -15.81 -1.95
N GLY A 76 9.25 -16.44 -1.40
CA GLY A 76 9.09 -17.89 -1.35
C GLY A 76 9.68 -18.57 -0.11
N ALA A 77 10.15 -17.82 0.88
CA ALA A 77 10.63 -18.37 2.14
C ALA A 77 9.56 -19.25 2.83
N ALA A 78 9.97 -20.44 3.27
CA ALA A 78 9.12 -21.32 4.05
C ALA A 78 8.79 -20.71 5.42
N GLY A 79 7.57 -20.93 5.91
CA GLY A 79 7.12 -20.38 7.20
C GLY A 79 6.69 -18.90 7.17
N ALA A 80 6.91 -18.19 6.07
CA ALA A 80 6.35 -16.86 5.85
C ALA A 80 4.87 -16.95 5.38
N PRO A 81 4.09 -15.86 5.48
CA PRO A 81 2.78 -15.79 4.84
C PRO A 81 2.92 -16.09 3.35
N GLY A 82 1.96 -16.84 2.79
CA GLY A 82 1.95 -17.09 1.35
C GLY A 82 1.93 -15.80 0.52
N ARG A 83 2.47 -15.88 -0.71
CA ARG A 83 2.50 -14.81 -1.73
C ARG A 83 1.16 -14.12 -1.83
N ARG A 84 1.12 -12.80 -1.59
CA ARG A 84 -0.13 -12.05 -1.50
C ARG A 84 -0.03 -10.60 -1.92
N TYR A 85 -1.15 -10.08 -2.44
CA TYR A 85 -1.36 -8.68 -2.80
C TYR A 85 -2.74 -8.20 -2.32
N LEU A 86 -2.97 -6.89 -2.29
CA LEU A 86 -4.19 -6.23 -1.78
C LEU A 86 -4.53 -6.59 -0.31
N HIS A 87 -3.49 -6.94 0.44
CA HIS A 87 -3.52 -7.16 1.89
C HIS A 87 -3.18 -5.87 2.62
N THR A 88 -3.26 -5.92 3.95
CA THR A 88 -2.85 -4.82 4.82
C THR A 88 -1.69 -5.24 5.70
N ALA A 89 -0.86 -4.26 6.08
CA ALA A 89 0.15 -4.43 7.10
C ALA A 89 0.15 -3.22 8.05
N THR A 90 0.39 -3.45 9.33
CA THR A 90 0.47 -2.39 10.34
C THR A 90 1.52 -2.72 11.39
N TRP A 91 2.04 -1.68 12.06
CA TRP A 91 3.07 -1.84 13.08
C TRP A 91 2.47 -1.73 14.48
N ASP A 92 2.63 -2.78 15.28
CA ASP A 92 2.42 -2.75 16.72
C ASP A 92 3.75 -2.33 17.37
N GLY A 93 3.84 -1.05 17.72
CA GLY A 93 5.04 -0.48 18.34
C GLY A 93 5.26 -0.87 19.80
N GLN A 94 4.24 -1.39 20.50
CA GLN A 94 4.40 -1.84 21.89
C GLN A 94 5.05 -3.22 21.94
N SER A 95 4.69 -4.10 21.00
CA SER A 95 5.24 -5.46 20.89
C SER A 95 6.33 -5.61 19.82
N SER A 96 6.75 -4.50 19.19
CA SER A 96 7.74 -4.42 18.11
C SER A 96 7.53 -5.48 17.01
N ARG A 97 6.31 -5.54 16.47
CA ARG A 97 5.91 -6.52 15.45
C ARG A 97 5.14 -5.91 14.29
N LEU A 98 5.39 -6.45 13.11
CA LEU A 98 4.59 -6.21 11.92
C LEU A 98 3.41 -7.18 11.94
N LEU A 99 2.19 -6.68 11.77
CA LEU A 99 0.99 -7.49 11.58
C LEU A 99 0.58 -7.46 10.11
N VAL A 100 0.25 -8.61 9.52
CA VAL A 100 -0.21 -8.74 8.12
C VAL A 100 -1.53 -9.49 8.09
N PHE A 101 -2.55 -8.90 7.45
CA PHE A 101 -3.88 -9.48 7.37
C PHE A 101 -4.44 -9.52 5.95
N GLY A 102 -5.07 -10.64 5.62
CA GLY A 102 -5.86 -10.81 4.40
C GLY A 102 -5.06 -10.80 3.09
N GLY A 103 -5.72 -10.37 2.01
CA GLY A 103 -5.18 -10.36 0.66
C GLY A 103 -5.61 -11.55 -0.19
N ALA A 104 -5.03 -11.62 -1.39
CA ALA A 104 -5.22 -12.76 -2.29
C ALA A 104 -3.91 -13.15 -2.96
N SER A 105 -3.88 -14.37 -3.49
CA SER A 105 -2.83 -14.89 -4.35
C SER A 105 -3.44 -15.40 -5.64
N PHE A 106 -2.83 -15.01 -6.76
CA PHE A 106 -3.13 -15.58 -8.06
C PHE A 106 -1.85 -15.62 -8.89
N GLU A 107 -1.36 -16.84 -9.13
CA GLU A 107 -0.29 -17.08 -10.08
C GLU A 107 -0.87 -17.81 -11.29
N ARG A 108 -0.34 -17.55 -12.48
CA ARG A 108 -0.83 -18.15 -13.72
C ARG A 108 -0.82 -19.68 -13.63
N GLY A 109 -1.96 -20.30 -13.90
CA GLY A 109 -2.13 -21.76 -13.81
C GLY A 109 -2.30 -22.29 -12.38
N ARG A 110 -2.40 -21.41 -11.36
CA ARG A 110 -2.70 -21.79 -9.97
C ARG A 110 -4.10 -21.37 -9.56
N VAL A 111 -4.58 -21.97 -8.46
CA VAL A 111 -5.88 -21.68 -7.88
C VAL A 111 -5.85 -20.32 -7.18
N PHE A 112 -6.80 -19.45 -7.54
CA PHE A 112 -7.02 -18.19 -6.83
C PHE A 112 -7.30 -18.46 -5.36
N THR A 113 -6.48 -17.89 -4.48
CA THR A 113 -6.59 -18.07 -3.03
C THR A 113 -6.86 -16.74 -2.38
N SER A 114 -7.94 -16.62 -1.60
CA SER A 114 -8.17 -15.47 -0.72
C SER A 114 -7.78 -15.82 0.71
N PHE A 115 -7.16 -14.86 1.38
CA PHE A 115 -6.69 -15.00 2.74
C PHE A 115 -7.54 -14.18 3.70
N GLY A 116 -7.81 -14.75 4.87
CA GLY A 116 -8.34 -14.10 6.08
C GLY A 116 -7.52 -14.53 7.30
N ASP A 117 -6.26 -14.90 7.08
CA ASP A 117 -5.31 -15.22 8.14
C ASP A 117 -4.64 -13.93 8.67
N LEU A 118 -4.19 -14.02 9.92
CA LEU A 118 -3.39 -12.97 10.58
C LEU A 118 -2.01 -13.53 10.87
N TRP A 119 -1.00 -12.79 10.45
CA TRP A 119 0.41 -13.11 10.68
C TRP A 119 1.08 -11.99 11.45
N GLU A 120 2.09 -12.34 12.23
CA GLU A 120 3.04 -11.38 12.77
C GLU A 120 4.46 -11.70 12.31
N HIS A 121 5.30 -10.66 12.25
CA HIS A 121 6.74 -10.78 12.11
C HIS A 121 7.45 -9.96 13.19
N THR A 122 8.37 -10.60 13.92
CA THR A 122 9.27 -9.94 14.87
C THR A 122 10.71 -10.09 14.41
N THR A 123 11.60 -9.19 14.84
CA THR A 123 13.02 -9.26 14.44
C THR A 123 13.71 -10.51 15.00
N THR A 124 13.29 -11.00 16.17
CA THR A 124 13.90 -12.15 16.84
C THR A 124 13.19 -13.47 16.56
N GLY A 125 11.86 -13.45 16.39
CA GLY A 125 11.05 -14.65 16.20
C GLY A 125 10.70 -14.96 14.74
N GLY A 126 10.98 -14.05 13.80
CA GLY A 126 10.57 -14.21 12.41
C GLY A 126 9.04 -14.21 12.25
N TRP A 127 8.55 -14.93 11.24
CA TRP A 127 7.12 -15.03 10.94
C TRP A 127 6.41 -16.05 11.84
N ARG A 128 5.22 -15.67 12.33
CA ARG A 128 4.30 -16.55 13.07
C ARG A 128 2.86 -16.30 12.64
N GLN A 129 2.11 -17.37 12.38
CA GLN A 129 0.68 -17.26 12.13
C GLN A 129 -0.07 -17.13 13.45
N LEU A 130 -0.81 -16.03 13.62
CA LEU A 130 -1.66 -15.77 14.79
C LEU A 130 -3.07 -16.33 14.61
N THR A 131 -3.60 -16.30 13.39
CA THR A 131 -4.92 -16.85 13.06
C THR A 131 -4.88 -17.49 11.69
N ALA A 132 -5.34 -18.73 11.58
CA ALA A 132 -5.44 -19.44 10.31
C ALA A 132 -6.64 -18.94 9.47
N ASN A 133 -6.61 -19.20 8.16
CA ASN A 133 -7.70 -18.83 7.26
C ASN A 133 -8.97 -19.64 7.58
N GLY A 134 -10.14 -18.98 7.57
CA GLY A 134 -11.43 -19.65 7.74
C GLY A 134 -11.79 -20.07 9.18
N VAL A 135 -11.05 -19.59 10.18
CA VAL A 135 -11.40 -19.80 11.60
C VAL A 135 -12.77 -19.16 11.90
N THR A 136 -13.65 -19.91 12.57
CA THR A 136 -14.95 -19.39 13.00
C THR A 136 -14.76 -18.32 14.06
N GLY A 137 -15.53 -17.23 13.97
CA GLY A 137 -15.38 -16.07 14.88
C GLY A 137 -14.26 -15.11 14.49
N ALA A 138 -13.62 -15.30 13.32
CA ALA A 138 -12.66 -14.37 12.73
C ALA A 138 -13.24 -13.72 11.45
N PRO A 139 -12.70 -12.56 11.00
CA PRO A 139 -13.12 -11.97 9.75
C PRO A 139 -12.87 -12.91 8.57
N ALA A 140 -13.85 -13.03 7.69
CA ALA A 140 -13.70 -13.81 6.46
C ALA A 140 -12.57 -13.26 5.56
N ALA A 141 -12.04 -14.13 4.70
CA ALA A 141 -11.03 -13.78 3.71
C ALA A 141 -11.46 -12.61 2.82
N ARG A 142 -10.57 -11.62 2.67
CA ARG A 142 -10.88 -10.34 2.04
C ARG A 142 -9.66 -9.64 1.46
N ILE A 143 -9.90 -8.83 0.44
CA ILE A 143 -8.94 -7.91 -0.20
C ILE A 143 -9.41 -6.47 -0.05
N GLU A 144 -8.51 -5.50 -0.25
CA GLU A 144 -8.86 -4.07 -0.39
C GLU A 144 -9.60 -3.48 0.83
N HIS A 145 -9.42 -4.12 1.98
CA HIS A 145 -9.86 -3.68 3.29
C HIS A 145 -8.81 -2.73 3.90
N THR A 146 -9.14 -2.09 5.01
CA THR A 146 -8.18 -1.33 5.81
C THR A 146 -7.89 -2.06 7.11
N ALA A 147 -6.67 -1.90 7.61
CA ALA A 147 -6.29 -2.37 8.93
C ALA A 147 -5.42 -1.34 9.65
N THR A 148 -5.76 -1.02 10.89
CA THR A 148 -5.16 0.07 11.65
C THR A 148 -4.87 -0.35 13.08
N TRP A 149 -3.70 0.02 13.60
CA TRP A 149 -3.32 -0.25 14.98
C TRP A 149 -3.81 0.85 15.92
N ASP A 150 -4.52 0.47 16.98
CA ASP A 150 -4.79 1.31 18.15
C ASP A 150 -3.77 1.01 19.24
N PRO A 151 -2.79 1.91 19.49
CA PRO A 151 -1.75 1.67 20.47
C PRO A 151 -2.25 1.76 21.92
N HIS A 152 -3.35 2.44 22.21
CA HIS A 152 -3.87 2.55 23.57
C HIS A 152 -4.68 1.31 23.96
N GLY A 153 -5.49 0.80 23.03
CA GLY A 153 -6.23 -0.46 23.20
C GLY A 153 -5.42 -1.72 22.91
N SER A 154 -4.17 -1.60 22.45
CA SER A 154 -3.32 -2.71 21.98
C SER A 154 -4.07 -3.66 21.03
N ARG A 155 -4.77 -3.08 20.06
CA ARG A 155 -5.68 -3.81 19.17
C ARG A 155 -5.51 -3.43 17.71
N LEU A 156 -5.66 -4.43 16.85
CA LEU A 156 -5.77 -4.26 15.41
C LEU A 156 -7.24 -4.09 15.04
N LEU A 157 -7.59 -3.04 14.31
CA LEU A 157 -8.93 -2.83 13.75
C LEU A 157 -8.92 -3.14 12.25
N VAL A 158 -9.87 -3.94 11.77
CA VAL A 158 -10.04 -4.29 10.35
C VAL A 158 -11.42 -3.90 9.88
N PHE A 159 -11.50 -3.10 8.81
CA PHE A 159 -12.77 -2.56 8.29
C PHE A 159 -12.98 -2.83 6.80
N GLY A 160 -14.19 -3.28 6.47
CA GLY A 160 -14.71 -3.37 5.11
C GLY A 160 -13.88 -4.25 4.16
N GLY A 161 -13.80 -3.84 2.90
CA GLY A 161 -13.14 -4.57 1.82
C GLY A 161 -14.08 -5.51 1.08
N ALA A 162 -13.51 -6.31 0.18
CA ALA A 162 -14.23 -7.25 -0.66
C ALA A 162 -13.89 -8.70 -0.30
N GLY A 163 -14.91 -9.51 -0.02
CA GLY A 163 -14.80 -10.95 0.17
C GLY A 163 -15.59 -11.74 -0.88
N ARG A 164 -15.71 -13.05 -0.69
CA ARG A 164 -16.45 -13.95 -1.62
C ARG A 164 -17.92 -13.55 -1.82
N ARG A 165 -18.54 -12.91 -0.83
CA ARG A 165 -19.95 -12.47 -0.87
C ARG A 165 -20.13 -11.04 -1.38
N GLY A 166 -19.05 -10.38 -1.82
CA GLY A 166 -19.07 -8.99 -2.26
C GLY A 166 -18.44 -8.04 -1.24
N LEU A 167 -18.81 -6.76 -1.34
CA LEU A 167 -18.32 -5.70 -0.45
C LEU A 167 -18.90 -5.84 0.95
N THR A 168 -18.09 -5.47 1.95
CA THR A 168 -18.43 -5.53 3.37
C THR A 168 -18.27 -4.16 4.04
N ASN A 169 -18.91 -3.96 5.18
CA ASN A 169 -18.71 -2.82 6.10
C ASN A 169 -18.68 -3.29 7.57
N ASP A 170 -18.32 -4.54 7.82
CA ASP A 170 -18.05 -5.01 9.16
C ASP A 170 -16.78 -4.37 9.73
N LEU A 171 -16.77 -4.18 11.05
CA LEU A 171 -15.60 -3.78 11.82
C LEU A 171 -15.24 -4.91 12.77
N TRP A 172 -13.99 -5.34 12.70
CA TRP A 172 -13.42 -6.35 13.57
C TRP A 172 -12.27 -5.76 14.37
N GLU A 173 -12.10 -6.24 15.59
CA GLU A 173 -10.88 -6.03 16.35
C GLU A 173 -10.17 -7.36 16.62
N TYR A 174 -8.85 -7.30 16.74
CA TYR A 174 -8.03 -8.38 17.27
C TYR A 174 -7.17 -7.88 18.41
N THR A 175 -7.16 -8.64 19.52
CA THR A 175 -6.22 -8.46 20.64
C THR A 175 -5.46 -9.75 20.87
N ALA A 176 -4.24 -9.66 21.39
CA ALA A 176 -3.48 -10.86 21.77
C ALA A 176 -4.15 -11.66 22.90
N ALA A 177 -4.92 -11.00 23.77
CA ALA A 177 -5.58 -11.63 24.91
C ALA A 177 -6.86 -12.38 24.52
N ASN A 178 -7.70 -11.79 23.66
CA ASN A 178 -9.05 -12.29 23.37
C ASN A 178 -9.23 -12.79 21.93
N GLY A 179 -8.23 -12.66 21.08
CA GLY A 179 -8.37 -12.96 19.66
C GLY A 179 -9.31 -11.98 18.96
N TRP A 180 -10.07 -12.47 17.97
CA TRP A 180 -10.97 -11.67 17.16
C TRP A 180 -12.31 -11.41 17.87
N ARG A 181 -12.80 -10.17 17.78
CA ARG A 181 -14.15 -9.76 18.17
C ARG A 181 -14.77 -8.90 17.08
N GLN A 182 -16.02 -9.17 16.73
CA GLN A 182 -16.77 -8.32 15.80
C GLN A 182 -17.34 -7.12 16.57
N LEU A 183 -16.95 -5.91 16.18
CA LEU A 183 -17.43 -4.65 16.74
C LEU A 183 -18.66 -4.12 16.00
N THR A 184 -18.73 -4.36 14.69
CA THR A 184 -19.87 -3.96 13.86
C THR A 184 -20.19 -5.09 12.90
N ALA A 185 -21.44 -5.55 12.93
CA ALA A 185 -21.93 -6.54 11.99
C ALA A 185 -22.02 -5.96 10.58
N ASP A 186 -21.77 -6.79 9.58
CA ASP A 186 -21.91 -6.43 8.18
C ASP A 186 -23.35 -6.04 7.85
N GLY A 187 -23.57 -4.85 7.29
CA GLY A 187 -24.88 -4.27 7.03
C GLY A 187 -25.56 -3.63 8.25
N ALA A 188 -24.85 -3.42 9.37
CA ALA A 188 -25.41 -2.73 10.53
C ALA A 188 -25.96 -1.33 10.18
N ALA A 189 -27.14 -1.01 10.70
CA ALA A 189 -27.73 0.31 10.54
C ALA A 189 -26.86 1.39 11.20
N GLY A 190 -26.71 2.54 10.54
CA GLY A 190 -25.85 3.64 11.02
C GLY A 190 -24.36 3.48 10.73
N ALA A 191 -23.91 2.32 10.23
CA ALA A 191 -22.54 2.13 9.76
C ALA A 191 -22.33 2.74 8.35
N PRO A 192 -21.08 3.08 7.97
CA PRO A 192 -20.75 3.51 6.62
C PRO A 192 -21.18 2.45 5.60
N ALA A 193 -21.56 2.85 4.39
CA ALA A 193 -21.89 1.91 3.33
C ALA A 193 -20.73 0.93 3.03
N ARG A 194 -21.07 -0.29 2.59
CA ARG A 194 -20.13 -1.34 2.13
C ARG A 194 -19.15 -0.77 1.11
N ARG A 195 -17.85 -0.93 1.35
CA ARG A 195 -16.81 -0.27 0.55
C ARG A 195 -15.51 -1.06 0.52
N SER A 196 -14.76 -0.93 -0.58
CA SER A 196 -13.35 -1.33 -0.67
C SER A 196 -12.49 -0.15 -1.15
N ARG A 197 -11.16 -0.28 -1.09
CA ARG A 197 -10.19 0.72 -1.58
C ARG A 197 -10.36 2.11 -0.95
N HIS A 198 -10.92 2.14 0.26
CA HIS A 198 -10.99 3.29 1.14
C HIS A 198 -9.70 3.37 1.96
N SER A 199 -9.50 4.48 2.66
CA SER A 199 -8.43 4.61 3.63
C SER A 199 -9.00 4.71 5.05
N ALA A 200 -8.20 4.29 6.03
CA ALA A 200 -8.54 4.43 7.42
C ALA A 200 -7.31 4.76 8.26
N VAL A 201 -7.50 5.58 9.30
CA VAL A 201 -6.43 6.00 10.22
C VAL A 201 -6.95 6.03 11.65
N TRP A 202 -6.04 5.87 12.62
CA TRP A 202 -6.38 5.93 14.04
C TRP A 202 -5.95 7.27 14.63
N ASP A 203 -6.92 8.03 15.12
CA ASP A 203 -6.69 9.24 15.91
C ASP A 203 -6.54 8.82 17.38
N ALA A 204 -5.28 8.62 17.80
CA ALA A 204 -4.97 8.18 19.15
C ALA A 204 -5.40 9.18 20.23
N ARG A 205 -5.45 10.48 19.92
CA ARG A 205 -5.83 11.53 20.89
C ARG A 205 -7.32 11.50 21.17
N ALA A 206 -8.14 11.31 20.14
CA ALA A 206 -9.59 11.22 20.26
C ALA A 206 -10.11 9.77 20.40
N ALA A 207 -9.21 8.77 20.42
CA ALA A 207 -9.53 7.35 20.50
C ALA A 207 -10.61 6.92 19.48
N ARG A 208 -10.40 7.29 18.22
CA ARG A 208 -11.36 7.02 17.14
C ARG A 208 -10.68 6.53 15.86
N LEU A 209 -11.38 5.65 15.15
CA LEU A 209 -11.05 5.25 13.79
C LEU A 209 -11.71 6.22 12.83
N LEU A 210 -10.94 6.80 11.90
CA LEU A 210 -11.47 7.59 10.79
C LEU A 210 -11.43 6.76 9.50
N VAL A 211 -12.49 6.80 8.71
CA VAL A 211 -12.62 6.09 7.42
C VAL A 211 -13.07 7.07 6.33
N PHE A 212 -12.32 7.15 5.24
CA PHE A 212 -12.58 8.09 4.16
C PHE A 212 -12.68 7.41 2.78
N GLY A 213 -13.67 7.85 2.01
CA GLY A 213 -13.83 7.53 0.60
C GLY A 213 -14.00 6.03 0.32
N GLY A 214 -13.47 5.59 -0.82
CA GLY A 214 -13.58 4.22 -1.32
C GLY A 214 -14.55 4.08 -2.49
N ASN A 215 -14.79 2.83 -2.89
CA ASN A 215 -15.71 2.48 -3.97
C ASN A 215 -16.74 1.46 -3.44
N GLY A 216 -18.01 1.66 -3.78
CA GLY A 216 -19.07 0.68 -3.53
C GLY A 216 -20.42 1.29 -3.22
N GLY A 217 -20.95 0.97 -2.04
CA GLY A 217 -22.33 1.20 -1.62
C GLY A 217 -22.74 2.67 -1.44
N CYS A 218 -21.89 3.63 -1.83
CA CYS A 218 -22.21 5.06 -1.88
C CYS A 218 -22.69 5.53 -3.27
N GLY A 219 -22.91 4.60 -4.23
CA GLY A 219 -23.42 4.92 -5.56
C GLY A 219 -22.37 5.47 -6.55
N GLY A 220 -21.09 5.36 -6.21
CA GLY A 220 -19.97 5.90 -6.96
C GLY A 220 -18.68 5.84 -6.15
N PHE A 221 -17.80 6.82 -6.34
CA PHE A 221 -16.63 6.99 -5.47
C PHE A 221 -17.04 7.81 -4.25
N CYS A 222 -16.84 7.26 -3.06
CA CYS A 222 -17.27 7.94 -1.86
C CYS A 222 -16.34 9.13 -1.56
N ASN A 223 -16.91 10.22 -1.02
CA ASN A 223 -16.19 11.36 -0.45
C ASN A 223 -16.60 11.64 1.01
N ASP A 224 -17.29 10.68 1.64
CA ASP A 224 -17.72 10.77 3.02
C ASP A 224 -16.57 10.42 3.99
N LEU A 225 -16.59 11.06 5.15
CA LEU A 225 -15.70 10.78 6.27
C LEU A 225 -16.53 10.29 7.46
N TRP A 226 -16.20 9.09 7.92
CA TRP A 226 -16.83 8.45 9.07
C TRP A 226 -15.85 8.32 10.21
N GLN A 227 -16.38 8.37 11.43
CA GLN A 227 -15.66 8.03 12.65
C GLN A 227 -16.33 6.88 13.37
N TYR A 228 -15.53 6.05 14.04
CA TYR A 228 -15.99 5.06 15.00
C TYR A 228 -15.32 5.29 16.35
N THR A 229 -16.14 5.34 17.40
CA THR A 229 -15.69 5.23 18.80
C THR A 229 -16.40 4.06 19.46
N GLU A 230 -15.77 3.44 20.46
CA GLU A 230 -16.38 2.31 21.17
C GLU A 230 -17.63 2.72 21.95
N SER A 231 -17.66 3.94 22.48
CA SER A 231 -18.81 4.48 23.22
C SER A 231 -19.94 5.01 22.34
N GLY A 232 -19.61 5.51 21.14
CA GLY A 232 -20.56 6.21 20.27
C GLY A 232 -20.96 5.45 19.01
N GLY A 233 -20.29 4.35 18.69
CA GLY A 233 -20.46 3.62 17.44
C GLY A 233 -20.02 4.45 16.23
N TRP A 234 -20.61 4.15 15.07
CA TRP A 234 -20.35 4.86 13.83
C TRP A 234 -21.12 6.18 13.75
N GLN A 235 -20.42 7.24 13.35
CA GLN A 235 -21.00 8.57 13.12
C GLN A 235 -20.28 9.26 11.96
N PRO A 236 -20.93 10.15 11.21
CA PRO A 236 -20.22 11.05 10.29
C PRO A 236 -19.24 11.95 11.07
N ALA A 237 -17.97 12.02 10.65
CA ALA A 237 -16.94 12.81 11.34
C ALA A 237 -16.99 14.31 10.99
N SER A 238 -17.55 14.62 9.82
CA SER A 238 -17.97 15.96 9.40
C SER A 238 -19.36 15.84 8.80
N GLY A 239 -20.07 16.96 8.61
CA GLY A 239 -21.25 16.95 7.74
C GLY A 239 -20.89 16.25 6.43
N LEU A 240 -21.65 15.22 6.05
CA LEU A 240 -21.40 14.48 4.81
C LEU A 240 -21.37 15.48 3.64
N GLY A 241 -20.27 15.50 2.87
CA GLY A 241 -20.10 16.49 1.80
C GLY A 241 -19.85 17.93 2.26
N ALA A 242 -19.24 18.13 3.44
CA ALA A 242 -18.81 19.45 3.91
C ALA A 242 -18.05 20.21 2.81
N SER A 243 -18.42 21.47 2.60
CA SER A 243 -17.78 22.35 1.60
C SER A 243 -16.27 22.34 1.78
N GLY A 244 -15.52 21.98 0.73
CA GLY A 244 -14.06 21.91 0.75
C GLY A 244 -13.47 20.51 0.93
N ALA A 245 -14.29 19.47 1.11
CA ALA A 245 -13.81 18.09 1.11
C ALA A 245 -13.25 17.67 -0.27
N PRO A 246 -12.29 16.72 -0.31
CA PRO A 246 -11.79 16.16 -1.56
C PRO A 246 -12.94 15.51 -2.37
N ALA A 247 -12.84 15.55 -3.70
CA ALA A 247 -13.74 14.81 -4.57
C ALA A 247 -13.76 13.30 -4.24
N GLY A 248 -14.87 12.64 -4.58
CA GLY A 248 -15.06 11.21 -4.40
C GLY A 248 -13.90 10.42 -4.99
N ARG A 249 -13.29 9.56 -4.16
CA ARG A 249 -12.05 8.87 -4.52
C ARG A 249 -11.89 7.50 -3.91
N HIS A 250 -11.14 6.65 -4.60
CA HIS A 250 -10.70 5.36 -4.10
C HIS A 250 -9.25 5.06 -4.50
N SER A 251 -8.69 3.97 -3.97
CA SER A 251 -7.27 3.63 -4.17
C SER A 251 -6.33 4.78 -3.80
N HIS A 252 -6.78 5.66 -2.92
CA HIS A 252 -5.98 6.70 -2.30
C HIS A 252 -5.37 6.13 -1.02
N ASN A 253 -4.37 6.82 -0.48
CA ASN A 253 -3.79 6.46 0.80
C ASN A 253 -4.10 7.52 1.83
N ALA A 254 -4.07 7.13 3.10
CA ALA A 254 -4.08 8.09 4.18
C ALA A 254 -3.13 7.68 5.30
N VAL A 255 -2.61 8.70 5.98
CA VAL A 255 -1.76 8.54 7.16
C VAL A 255 -2.18 9.51 8.26
N TRP A 256 -1.88 9.17 9.51
CA TRP A 256 -2.13 10.04 10.65
C TRP A 256 -0.86 10.77 11.06
N ASP A 257 -0.88 12.10 10.98
CA ASP A 257 0.15 12.96 11.54
C ASP A 257 -0.10 13.10 13.05
N THR A 258 0.61 12.27 13.82
CA THR A 258 0.48 12.18 15.28
C THR A 258 0.83 13.48 15.99
N ALA A 259 1.74 14.29 15.43
CA ALA A 259 2.19 15.54 16.05
C ALA A 259 1.14 16.65 15.86
N ALA A 260 0.64 16.80 14.63
CA ALA A 260 -0.35 17.83 14.30
C ALA A 260 -1.80 17.42 14.58
N GLY A 261 -2.08 16.12 14.80
CA GLY A 261 -3.43 15.62 15.03
C GLY A 261 -4.34 15.78 13.80
N ARG A 262 -3.83 15.37 12.63
CA ARG A 262 -4.53 15.47 11.35
C ARG A 262 -4.36 14.22 10.51
N MET A 263 -5.36 13.94 9.69
CA MET A 263 -5.31 12.92 8.66
C MET A 263 -4.78 13.56 7.37
N LEU A 264 -3.82 12.91 6.72
CA LEU A 264 -3.32 13.31 5.40
C LEU A 264 -3.80 12.31 4.37
N VAL A 265 -4.46 12.76 3.30
CA VAL A 265 -4.99 11.94 2.21
C VAL A 265 -4.24 12.24 0.93
N LEU A 266 -3.62 11.22 0.33
CA LEU A 266 -2.80 11.35 -0.87
C LEU A 266 -3.42 10.61 -2.06
N GLY A 267 -3.67 11.38 -3.13
CA GLY A 267 -3.94 10.89 -4.47
C GLY A 267 -5.21 10.05 -4.61
N GLY A 268 -5.10 8.98 -5.41
CA GLY A 268 -6.19 8.07 -5.74
C GLY A 268 -6.89 8.39 -7.05
N LEU A 269 -7.79 7.50 -7.47
CA LEU A 269 -8.66 7.74 -8.61
C LEU A 269 -9.84 8.59 -8.15
N VAL A 270 -10.03 9.75 -8.77
CA VAL A 270 -11.15 10.66 -8.54
C VAL A 270 -12.17 10.54 -9.67
N GLU A 271 -13.41 10.87 -9.37
CA GLU A 271 -14.44 10.99 -10.38
C GLU A 271 -14.13 12.21 -11.27
N GLY A 272 -13.64 11.95 -12.49
CA GLY A 272 -13.32 13.00 -13.45
C GLY A 272 -14.53 13.26 -14.34
N GLY A 273 -14.95 14.52 -14.43
CA GLY A 273 -16.24 14.95 -15.04
C GLY A 273 -16.57 14.35 -16.41
N ARG A 274 -16.46 15.14 -17.49
CA ARG A 274 -16.87 14.67 -18.84
C ARG A 274 -15.94 13.63 -19.48
N LEU A 275 -14.72 13.47 -18.95
CA LEU A 275 -13.68 12.61 -19.51
C LEU A 275 -13.55 11.25 -18.78
N GLY A 276 -14.38 11.02 -17.75
CA GLY A 276 -14.29 9.84 -16.91
C GLY A 276 -13.22 9.97 -15.81
N PRO A 277 -13.10 8.93 -14.95
CA PRO A 277 -12.20 8.93 -13.80
C PRO A 277 -10.75 9.31 -14.15
N SER A 278 -10.10 10.06 -13.27
CA SER A 278 -8.71 10.48 -13.44
C SER A 278 -7.88 10.28 -12.17
N PHE A 279 -6.57 10.10 -12.31
CA PHE A 279 -5.68 9.98 -11.17
C PHE A 279 -5.37 11.35 -10.58
N SER A 280 -5.71 11.53 -9.31
CA SER A 280 -5.33 12.69 -8.52
C SER A 280 -3.98 12.44 -7.87
N GLN A 281 -3.19 13.52 -7.79
CA GLN A 281 -1.93 13.58 -7.02
C GLN A 281 -2.04 14.55 -5.84
N GLU A 282 -3.26 14.97 -5.52
CA GLU A 282 -3.48 15.96 -4.49
C GLU A 282 -3.14 15.39 -3.11
N LEU A 283 -2.53 16.23 -2.28
CA LEU A 283 -2.37 15.99 -0.87
C LEU A 283 -3.34 16.86 -0.10
N TRP A 284 -4.29 16.23 0.57
CA TRP A 284 -5.29 16.87 1.41
C TRP A 284 -4.99 16.62 2.88
N GLU A 285 -5.36 17.57 3.73
CA GLU A 285 -5.43 17.35 5.18
C GLU A 285 -6.86 17.48 5.69
N TYR A 286 -7.17 16.68 6.70
CA TYR A 286 -8.35 16.82 7.55
C TYR A 286 -7.89 17.03 8.99
N THR A 287 -8.27 18.16 9.57
CA THR A 287 -7.87 18.56 10.92
C THR A 287 -8.93 18.19 11.96
N ALA A 288 -8.52 18.06 13.22
CA ALA A 288 -9.41 17.66 14.32
C ALA A 288 -10.64 18.57 14.53
N ASN A 289 -10.62 19.81 14.04
CA ASN A 289 -11.77 20.73 14.06
C ASN A 289 -12.79 20.48 12.93
N GLY A 290 -12.61 19.44 12.11
CA GLY A 290 -13.58 19.04 11.09
C GLY A 290 -13.39 19.69 9.72
N ALA A 291 -12.27 20.37 9.46
CA ALA A 291 -12.02 21.09 8.22
C ALA A 291 -11.09 20.31 7.27
N TRP A 292 -11.37 20.38 5.97
CA TRP A 292 -10.50 19.91 4.90
C TRP A 292 -9.70 21.07 4.31
N ARG A 293 -8.42 20.82 3.97
CA ARG A 293 -7.57 21.78 3.24
C ARG A 293 -6.69 21.06 2.23
N LEU A 294 -6.58 21.61 1.02
CA LEU A 294 -5.62 21.17 0.01
C LEU A 294 -4.23 21.68 0.39
N LEU A 295 -3.27 20.79 0.63
CA LEU A 295 -1.88 21.13 0.93
C LEU A 295 -1.02 21.23 -0.32
N SER A 296 -1.29 20.37 -1.31
CA SER A 296 -0.55 20.37 -2.58
C SER A 296 -1.48 19.93 -3.73
N GLY A 297 -1.50 20.71 -4.81
CA GLY A 297 -2.33 20.45 -6.00
C GLY A 297 -1.70 19.46 -6.98
N SER A 298 -2.35 19.26 -8.14
CA SER A 298 -1.84 18.43 -9.24
C SER A 298 -0.61 19.07 -9.89
N GLY A 299 0.52 18.36 -9.87
CA GLY A 299 1.82 18.85 -10.37
C GLY A 299 3.05 18.38 -9.58
N THR A 300 2.85 17.61 -8.51
CA THR A 300 3.94 16.99 -7.74
C THR A 300 4.61 15.84 -8.49
N ALA A 301 5.90 15.59 -8.21
CA ALA A 301 6.80 14.64 -8.89
C ALA A 301 6.33 13.18 -9.01
N LEU A 302 5.24 12.79 -8.34
CA LEU A 302 4.67 11.45 -8.42
C LEU A 302 3.63 11.40 -9.54
N ALA A 303 4.02 11.01 -10.76
CA ALA A 303 3.07 10.76 -11.87
C ALA A 303 2.48 9.34 -11.81
N ARG A 304 2.08 8.86 -10.62
CA ARG A 304 1.64 7.46 -10.40
C ARG A 304 0.55 7.32 -9.35
N THR A 305 -0.17 6.21 -9.36
CA THR A 305 -0.99 5.83 -8.21
C THR A 305 -0.10 5.35 -7.07
N PRO A 306 -0.05 6.07 -5.93
CA PRO A 306 0.60 5.53 -4.75
C PRO A 306 -0.20 4.30 -4.29
N ASN A 307 0.48 3.16 -4.14
CA ASN A 307 -0.18 1.92 -3.68
C ASN A 307 -0.09 1.73 -2.17
N SER A 308 0.92 2.34 -1.54
CA SER A 308 1.09 2.31 -0.10
C SER A 308 1.85 3.55 0.34
N THR A 309 1.44 4.13 1.47
CA THR A 309 2.14 5.24 2.11
C THR A 309 2.23 5.00 3.60
N THR A 310 3.32 5.43 4.23
CA THR A 310 3.47 5.37 5.68
C THR A 310 3.88 6.72 6.27
N TRP A 311 3.54 6.94 7.53
CA TRP A 311 3.99 8.11 8.29
C TRP A 311 5.22 7.77 9.11
N ASP A 312 6.30 8.53 8.89
CA ASP A 312 7.45 8.55 9.77
C ASP A 312 7.25 9.68 10.79
N ALA A 313 6.79 9.31 11.98
CA ALA A 313 6.52 10.25 13.07
C ALA A 313 7.79 10.89 13.65
N ASN A 314 8.97 10.29 13.47
CA ASN A 314 10.22 10.82 14.01
C ASN A 314 10.73 11.97 13.14
N ALA A 315 10.55 11.86 11.82
CA ALA A 315 10.98 12.88 10.86
C ALA A 315 9.82 13.75 10.32
N ASN A 316 8.59 13.57 10.81
CA ASN A 316 7.37 14.27 10.35
C ASN A 316 7.21 14.27 8.83
N ARG A 317 7.31 13.09 8.22
CA ARG A 317 7.26 12.92 6.77
C ARG A 317 6.37 11.77 6.33
N ILE A 318 5.81 11.91 5.13
CA ILE A 318 5.17 10.81 4.41
C ILE A 318 6.26 10.08 3.62
N LEU A 319 6.25 8.75 3.64
CA LEU A 319 7.02 7.92 2.72
C LEU A 319 6.08 7.24 1.73
N VAL A 320 6.46 7.27 0.46
CA VAL A 320 5.75 6.62 -0.66
C VAL A 320 6.72 5.68 -1.35
N PHE A 321 6.40 4.39 -1.35
CA PHE A 321 7.21 3.38 -2.04
C PHE A 321 6.46 2.83 -3.24
N ALA A 322 7.17 2.72 -4.38
CA ALA A 322 6.68 2.09 -5.59
C ALA A 322 5.33 2.66 -6.08
N GLY A 323 4.57 1.89 -6.86
CA GLY A 323 3.33 2.34 -7.49
C GLY A 323 3.32 2.16 -9.00
N ALA A 324 2.21 2.50 -9.66
CA ALA A 324 2.03 2.31 -11.10
C ALA A 324 1.70 3.62 -11.84
N CYS A 325 2.22 3.79 -13.05
CA CYS A 325 1.85 4.88 -13.98
C CYS A 325 1.16 4.34 -15.25
N GLY A 326 0.02 3.68 -15.07
CA GLY A 326 -0.71 3.09 -16.19
C GLY A 326 -0.09 1.77 -16.65
N VAL A 327 1.05 1.80 -17.34
CA VAL A 327 1.68 0.58 -17.93
C VAL A 327 2.86 0.05 -17.14
N ASP A 328 3.65 0.91 -16.50
CA ASP A 328 4.84 0.54 -15.77
C ASP A 328 4.65 0.66 -14.26
N CYS A 329 5.40 -0.17 -13.53
CA CYS A 329 5.50 -0.09 -12.08
C CYS A 329 6.89 0.36 -11.66
N TYR A 330 6.96 1.05 -10.54
CA TYR A 330 8.20 1.58 -9.98
C TYR A 330 8.61 0.83 -8.71
N ASN A 331 9.87 1.00 -8.30
CA ASN A 331 10.38 0.65 -6.98
C ASN A 331 11.19 1.78 -6.33
N ASP A 332 10.92 3.02 -6.73
CA ASP A 332 11.50 4.19 -6.08
C ASP A 332 10.86 4.49 -4.73
N LEU A 333 11.60 5.22 -3.90
CA LEU A 333 11.15 5.69 -2.60
C LEU A 333 11.18 7.21 -2.59
N TRP A 334 10.07 7.82 -2.19
CA TRP A 334 9.91 9.26 -2.08
C TRP A 334 9.51 9.63 -0.66
N GLU A 335 9.93 10.81 -0.24
CA GLU A 335 9.44 11.46 0.96
C GLU A 335 8.72 12.76 0.64
N TYR A 336 7.78 13.13 1.51
CA TYR A 336 7.20 14.47 1.57
C TYR A 336 7.33 15.04 2.97
N THR A 337 7.88 16.25 3.08
CA THR A 337 7.85 17.07 4.30
C THR A 337 7.09 18.36 4.04
N ALA A 338 6.45 18.92 5.07
CA ALA A 338 5.71 20.18 4.92
C ALA A 338 6.62 21.36 4.54
N THR A 339 7.89 21.33 4.94
CA THR A 339 8.86 22.41 4.68
C THR A 339 9.68 22.20 3.40
N GLY A 340 10.02 20.95 3.08
CA GLY A 340 10.88 20.62 1.93
C GLY A 340 10.14 20.13 0.70
N GLY A 341 8.83 19.86 0.79
CA GLY A 341 8.06 19.27 -0.29
C GLY A 341 8.49 17.83 -0.59
N TRP A 342 8.33 17.41 -1.85
CA TRP A 342 8.66 16.08 -2.32
C TRP A 342 10.15 15.92 -2.63
N ARG A 343 10.75 14.83 -2.18
CA ARG A 343 12.14 14.47 -2.47
C ARG A 343 12.27 12.97 -2.71
N GLN A 344 13.00 12.58 -3.75
CA GLN A 344 13.33 11.18 -4.00
C GLN A 344 14.45 10.73 -3.06
N LEU A 345 14.23 9.62 -2.36
CA LEU A 345 15.20 8.96 -1.48
C LEU A 345 15.93 7.82 -2.18
N THR A 346 15.23 7.07 -3.02
CA THR A 346 15.80 5.97 -3.81
C THR A 346 15.26 6.08 -5.23
N ALA A 347 16.16 6.06 -6.21
CA ALA A 347 15.80 6.05 -7.61
C ALA A 347 15.18 4.71 -8.03
N ASP A 348 14.33 4.75 -9.05
CA ASP A 348 13.77 3.57 -9.67
C ASP A 348 14.89 2.72 -10.29
N GLY A 349 14.86 1.40 -10.07
CA GLY A 349 15.92 0.49 -10.47
C GLY A 349 17.21 0.56 -9.64
N ALA A 350 17.20 1.24 -8.49
CA ALA A 350 18.38 1.29 -7.62
C ALA A 350 18.85 -0.11 -7.21
N ALA A 351 20.17 -0.35 -7.25
CA ALA A 351 20.76 -1.62 -6.83
C ALA A 351 20.42 -1.92 -5.36
N GLY A 352 20.09 -3.18 -5.05
CA GLY A 352 19.70 -3.62 -3.71
C GLY A 352 18.29 -3.19 -3.27
N SER A 353 17.52 -2.47 -4.09
CA SER A 353 16.12 -2.13 -3.79
C SER A 353 15.17 -3.31 -4.08
N PRO A 354 13.98 -3.34 -3.44
CA PRO A 354 12.96 -4.33 -3.74
C PRO A 354 12.53 -4.23 -5.21
N ARG A 355 12.04 -5.32 -5.79
CA ARG A 355 11.49 -5.32 -7.16
C ARG A 355 10.34 -4.32 -7.35
N ARG A 356 10.16 -3.84 -8.60
CA ARG A 356 9.01 -3.02 -9.04
C ARG A 356 7.71 -3.70 -8.65
N ARG A 357 6.81 -2.99 -7.97
CA ARG A 357 5.62 -3.64 -7.40
C ARG A 357 4.41 -2.73 -7.17
N VAL A 358 3.26 -3.38 -7.08
CA VAL A 358 1.96 -2.78 -6.74
C VAL A 358 1.25 -3.61 -5.69
N ALA A 359 0.20 -3.04 -5.07
CA ALA A 359 -0.68 -3.73 -4.13
C ALA A 359 0.05 -4.46 -2.98
N HIS A 360 1.23 -3.96 -2.63
CA HIS A 360 2.01 -4.34 -1.46
C HIS A 360 1.52 -3.53 -0.25
N ALA A 361 1.92 -3.93 0.95
CA ALA A 361 1.67 -3.16 2.15
C ALA A 361 2.96 -2.60 2.74
N THR A 362 2.87 -1.44 3.39
CA THR A 362 3.98 -0.82 4.11
C THR A 362 3.61 -0.53 5.56
N ALA A 363 4.60 -0.51 6.44
CA ALA A 363 4.45 -0.10 7.83
C ALA A 363 5.72 0.61 8.33
N TRP A 364 5.58 1.52 9.28
CA TRP A 364 6.70 2.23 9.89
C TRP A 364 7.02 1.68 11.29
N ASP A 365 8.23 1.17 11.46
CA ASP A 365 8.80 0.86 12.77
C ASP A 365 9.49 2.11 13.32
N GLY A 366 8.73 2.87 14.12
CA GLY A 366 9.21 4.13 14.70
C GLY A 366 10.30 3.96 15.77
N GLN A 367 10.45 2.78 16.37
CA GLN A 367 11.51 2.53 17.35
C GLN A 367 12.85 2.29 16.65
N ALA A 368 12.85 1.52 15.56
CA ALA A 368 14.07 1.23 14.80
C ALA A 368 14.32 2.21 13.64
N GLY A 369 13.38 3.14 13.37
CA GLY A 369 13.52 4.14 12.31
C GLY A 369 13.57 3.54 10.90
N ARG A 370 12.71 2.54 10.63
CA ARG A 370 12.73 1.80 9.36
C ARG A 370 11.34 1.66 8.75
N LEU A 371 11.30 1.76 7.43
CA LEU A 371 10.16 1.41 6.59
C LEU A 371 10.20 -0.09 6.34
N LEU A 372 9.08 -0.78 6.53
CA LEU A 372 8.88 -2.17 6.13
C LEU A 372 7.99 -2.23 4.89
N VAL A 373 8.34 -3.10 3.94
CA VAL A 373 7.57 -3.36 2.70
C VAL A 373 7.35 -4.86 2.58
N PHE A 374 6.09 -5.29 2.45
CA PHE A 374 5.73 -6.70 2.35
C PHE A 374 4.87 -7.01 1.13
N GLY A 375 5.26 -8.07 0.42
CA GLY A 375 4.48 -8.70 -0.64
C GLY A 375 4.13 -7.77 -1.81
N GLY A 376 2.92 -7.93 -2.35
CA GLY A 376 2.43 -7.27 -3.55
C GLY A 376 2.64 -8.12 -4.80
N ALA A 377 2.63 -7.47 -5.95
CA ALA A 377 2.81 -8.14 -7.23
C ALA A 377 3.69 -7.30 -8.16
N GLU A 378 4.47 -8.00 -8.99
CA GLU A 378 5.31 -7.37 -10.01
C GLU A 378 4.46 -6.82 -11.15
N GLY A 379 4.86 -5.65 -11.65
CA GLY A 379 4.15 -4.91 -12.70
C GLY A 379 4.81 -4.95 -14.07
N ASP A 380 5.76 -5.83 -14.29
CA ASP A 380 6.45 -6.00 -15.58
C ASP A 380 5.71 -6.96 -16.54
N GLY A 381 4.50 -7.39 -16.17
CA GLY A 381 3.71 -8.37 -16.92
C GLY A 381 4.06 -9.83 -16.61
N SER A 382 4.99 -10.09 -15.69
CA SER A 382 5.30 -11.45 -15.22
C SER A 382 4.20 -12.07 -14.34
N ASP A 383 3.26 -11.24 -13.84
CA ASP A 383 2.22 -11.62 -12.87
C ASP A 383 2.79 -12.35 -11.63
N VAL A 384 4.05 -12.08 -11.25
CA VAL A 384 4.69 -12.68 -10.08
C VAL A 384 4.13 -12.05 -8.81
N ILE A 385 3.51 -12.88 -7.96
CA ILE A 385 3.05 -12.48 -6.63
C ILE A 385 4.18 -12.67 -5.62
N LEU A 386 4.34 -11.70 -4.73
CA LEU A 386 5.44 -11.60 -3.80
C LEU A 386 5.01 -11.89 -2.36
N ASN A 387 5.93 -12.44 -1.56
CA ASN A 387 5.88 -12.48 -0.09
C ASN A 387 7.27 -12.19 0.51
N ASP A 388 8.09 -11.43 -0.20
CA ASP A 388 9.31 -10.89 0.38
C ASP A 388 8.99 -9.80 1.41
N LEU A 389 9.84 -9.70 2.44
CA LEU A 389 9.84 -8.61 3.42
C LEU A 389 11.14 -7.84 3.26
N TRP A 390 11.02 -6.54 3.06
CA TRP A 390 12.15 -5.62 2.96
C TRP A 390 12.08 -4.57 4.06
N GLU A 391 13.24 -4.10 4.50
CA GLU A 391 13.37 -2.87 5.27
C GLU A 391 14.16 -1.80 4.51
N TYR A 392 13.81 -0.54 4.72
CA TYR A 392 14.62 0.62 4.35
C TYR A 392 14.95 1.43 5.59
N ARG A 393 16.25 1.67 5.82
CA ARG A 393 16.74 2.56 6.88
C ARG A 393 17.21 3.86 6.26
N ALA A 394 16.61 4.96 6.70
CA ALA A 394 17.03 6.29 6.29
C ALA A 394 18.31 6.70 7.03
N ARG A 395 19.21 7.40 6.33
CA ARG A 395 20.29 8.19 6.93
C ARG A 395 19.67 9.14 7.98
N GLY A 396 20.11 9.05 9.24
CA GLY A 396 19.73 10.03 10.27
C GLY A 396 20.13 11.45 9.83
N PRO A 397 19.47 12.51 10.31
CA PRO A 397 19.90 13.87 10.01
C PRO A 397 21.35 14.05 10.48
N ARG A 398 22.20 14.53 9.58
CA ARG A 398 23.57 14.95 9.91
C ARG A 398 23.56 16.26 10.68
#